data_AF-A0A7V0NYD7-F1
#
_entry.id   AF-A0A7V0NYD7-F1
#
_cell.length_a   1.000
_cell.length_b   1.000
_cell.length_c   1.000
_cell.angle_alpha   90.00
_cell.angle_beta   90.00
_cell.angle_gamma   90.00
#
_symmetry.space_group_name_H-M   'P 1'
#
loop_
_entity.id
_entity.type
_entity.pdbx_description
1 polymer ?
#
loop_
_entity_poly.entity_id
_entity_poly.type
_entity_poly.pdbx_seq_one_letter_code
_entity_poly.pdbx_strand_id
1 'polypeptide(L)' 'MKQVTSEIVHKALEKLKPVWGLDIIMPDIEIEIPRNESLGDITTTVAMSLTRTLKKPPGKIAEELLQEINQL' A
#
# COMPACT_ATOMS: atom_id res chain seq x y z
N MET A 1 -5.07 -2.19 -16.28
CA MET A 1 -4.14 -1.33 -15.50
C MET A 1 -4.47 -1.35 -14.01
N LYS A 2 -5.66 -0.90 -13.56
CA LYS A 2 -6.04 -0.95 -12.12
C LYS A 2 -5.84 -2.32 -11.44
N GLN A 3 -6.23 -3.40 -12.12
CA GLN A 3 -6.16 -4.76 -11.57
C GLN A 3 -4.72 -5.22 -11.33
N VAL A 4 -3.82 -4.97 -12.28
CA VAL A 4 -2.39 -5.30 -12.18
C VAL A 4 -1.74 -4.51 -11.04
N THR A 5 -2.04 -3.22 -10.90
CA THR A 5 -1.49 -2.43 -9.78
C THR A 5 -2.00 -2.95 -8.43
N SER A 6 -3.29 -3.31 -8.33
CA SER A 6 -3.83 -3.91 -7.11
C SER A 6 -3.09 -5.19 -6.74
N GLU A 7 -2.82 -6.05 -7.71
CA GLU A 7 -2.05 -7.29 -7.49
C GLU A 7 -0.61 -7.01 -7.02
N ILE A 8 0.06 -6.01 -7.58
CA ILE A 8 1.43 -5.62 -7.17
C ILE A 8 1.42 -5.11 -5.73
N VAL A 9 0.50 -4.21 -5.39
CA VAL A 9 0.37 -3.67 -4.03
C VAL A 9 0.02 -4.79 -3.05
N HIS A 10 -0.87 -5.70 -3.44
CA HIS A 10 -1.22 -6.86 -2.63
C HIS A 10 -0.02 -7.78 -2.37
N LYS A 11 0.78 -8.08 -3.40
CA LYS A 11 2.01 -8.88 -3.24
C LYS A 11 3.02 -8.22 -2.29
N ALA A 12 3.21 -6.90 -2.42
CA ALA A 12 4.10 -6.15 -1.53
C ALA A 12 3.60 -6.18 -0.08
N LEU A 13 2.29 -6.02 0.11
CA LEU A 13 1.66 -6.08 1.43
C LEU A 13 1.77 -7.47 2.07
N GLU A 14 1.59 -8.56 1.31
CA GLU A 14 1.78 -9.93 1.80
C GLU A 14 3.23 -10.19 2.26
N LYS A 15 4.22 -9.61 1.58
CA LYS A 15 5.62 -9.66 2.03
C LYS A 15 5.87 -8.87 3.31
N LEU A 16 5.24 -7.70 3.47
CA LEU A 16 5.40 -6.84 4.65
C LEU A 16 4.61 -7.30 5.86
N LYS A 17 3.53 -8.06 5.65
CA LYS A 17 2.67 -8.60 6.71
C LYS A 17 3.46 -9.28 7.84
N PRO A 18 4.36 -10.26 7.59
CA PRO A 18 5.17 -10.86 8.65
C PRO A 18 6.18 -9.88 9.26
N VAL A 19 6.75 -8.95 8.46
CA VAL A 19 7.71 -7.94 8.94
C VAL A 19 7.05 -6.99 9.95
N TRP A 20 5.78 -6.68 9.72
CA TRP A 20 4.97 -5.82 10.58
C TRP A 20 4.29 -6.56 11.73
N GLY A 21 4.44 -7.88 11.81
CA GLY A 21 3.76 -8.71 12.82
C GLY A 21 2.24 -8.62 12.75
N LEU A 22 1.70 -8.47 11.53
CA LEU A 22 0.26 -8.39 11.30
C LEU A 22 -0.32 -9.79 11.08
N ASP A 23 -1.06 -10.32 12.05
CA ASP A 23 -1.88 -11.52 11.87
C ASP A 23 -3.27 -11.23 11.27
N ILE A 24 -3.52 -9.97 10.91
CA ILE A 24 -4.84 -9.46 10.55
C ILE A 24 -5.14 -9.62 9.06
N ILE A 25 -6.44 -9.60 8.74
CA ILE A 25 -6.96 -9.46 7.38
C ILE A 25 -6.46 -8.13 6.82
N MET A 26 -5.89 -8.18 5.63
CA MET A 26 -5.42 -6.99 4.92
C MET A 26 -6.58 -6.04 4.65
N PRO A 27 -6.41 -4.72 4.84
CA PRO A 27 -7.44 -3.77 4.44
C PRO A 27 -7.68 -3.88 2.93
N ASP A 28 -8.92 -3.65 2.50
CA ASP A 28 -9.24 -3.58 1.09
C ASP A 28 -8.41 -2.47 0.42
N ILE A 29 -7.77 -2.82 -0.69
CA ILE A 29 -6.95 -1.89 -1.48
C ILE A 29 -7.90 -1.12 -2.41
N GLU A 30 -8.21 0.11 -2.03
CA GLU A 30 -8.96 1.02 -2.88
C GLU A 30 -8.01 1.70 -3.88
N ILE A 31 -8.29 1.53 -5.19
CA ILE A 31 -7.53 2.16 -6.28
C ILE A 31 -8.41 3.17 -7.02
N GLU A 32 -8.00 4.42 -6.94
CA GLU A 32 -8.69 5.57 -7.51
C GLU A 32 -7.80 6.33 -8.50
N ILE A 33 -8.40 7.18 -9.31
CA ILE A 33 -7.68 8.15 -10.14
C ILE A 33 -7.42 9.39 -9.25
N PRO A 34 -6.18 9.90 -9.19
CA PRO A 34 -5.90 11.09 -8.39
C PRO A 34 -6.72 12.28 -8.85
N ARG A 35 -7.14 13.13 -7.91
CA ARG A 35 -7.72 14.45 -8.22
C ARG A 35 -6.69 15.38 -8.87
N ASN A 36 -5.42 15.20 -8.56
CA ASN A 36 -4.31 15.95 -9.15
C ASN A 36 -3.52 15.02 -10.09
N GLU A 37 -3.65 15.24 -11.39
CA GLU A 37 -3.00 14.44 -12.44
C GLU A 37 -1.47 14.41 -12.34
N SER A 38 -0.85 15.39 -11.66
CA SER A 38 0.61 15.38 -11.41
C SER A 38 1.06 14.27 -10.46
N LEU A 39 0.13 13.60 -9.75
CA LEU A 39 0.43 12.49 -8.85
C LEU A 39 0.49 11.12 -9.57
N GLY A 40 0.32 11.10 -10.89
CA GLY A 40 0.35 9.90 -11.72
C GLY A 40 -1.04 9.41 -12.12
N ASP A 41 -1.12 8.20 -12.66
CA ASP A 41 -2.35 7.66 -13.23
C ASP A 41 -3.34 7.13 -12.18
N ILE A 42 -2.82 6.71 -11.03
CA ILE A 42 -3.58 6.01 -9.98
C ILE A 42 -3.04 6.32 -8.59
N THR A 43 -3.92 6.24 -7.59
CA THR A 43 -3.56 6.37 -6.17
C THR A 43 -4.23 5.29 -5.34
N THR A 44 -3.65 5.02 -4.17
CA THR A 44 -4.28 4.20 -3.14
C THR A 44 -4.00 4.80 -1.76
N THR A 45 -4.97 4.65 -0.85
CA THR A 45 -4.91 5.17 0.52
C THR A 45 -4.51 4.11 1.55
N VAL A 46 -4.08 2.92 1.10
CA VAL A 46 -3.78 1.77 1.98
C VAL A 46 -2.80 2.11 3.12
N ALA A 47 -1.80 2.96 2.85
CA ALA A 47 -0.86 3.42 3.87
C ALA A 47 -1.53 4.19 5.02
N MET A 48 -2.58 4.96 4.72
CA MET A 48 -3.36 5.68 5.73
C MET A 48 -4.18 4.72 6.60
N SER A 49 -4.83 3.73 5.97
CA SER A 49 -5.63 2.71 6.66
C SER A 49 -4.81 1.88 7.65
N LEU A 50 -3.51 1.68 7.38
CA LEU A 50 -2.60 0.90 8.23
C LEU A 50 -2.02 1.69 9.42
N THR A 51 -2.17 3.02 9.47
CA THR A 51 -1.56 3.85 10.52
C THR A 51 -1.99 3.49 11.93
N ARG A 52 -3.30 3.25 12.17
CA ARG A 52 -3.82 2.84 13.49
C ARG A 52 -3.26 1.50 13.94
N THR A 53 -3.12 0.58 13.00
CA THR A 53 -2.68 -0.79 13.27
C THR A 53 -1.17 -0.83 13.54
N LEU A 54 -0.39 -0.22 12.66
CA LEU A 54 1.07 -0.22 12.74
C LEU A 54 1.63 0.80 13.72
N LYS A 55 0.82 1.77 14.15
CA LYS A 55 1.25 2.94 14.95
C LYS A 55 2.44 3.66 14.31
N LYS A 56 2.49 3.66 12.98
CA LYS A 56 3.51 4.31 12.14
C LYS A 56 2.88 5.48 11.37
N PRO A 57 3.63 6.55 11.07
CA PRO A 57 3.19 7.59 10.15
C PRO A 57 2.90 7.01 8.75
N PRO A 58 1.90 7.52 8.02
CA PRO A 58 1.54 6.99 6.70
C PRO A 58 2.67 7.09 5.69
N GLY A 59 3.50 8.15 5.76
CA GLY A 59 4.67 8.30 4.90
C GLY A 59 5.69 7.17 5.06
N LYS A 60 5.94 6.73 6.30
CA LYS A 60 6.84 5.60 6.56
C LYS A 60 6.31 4.28 6.02
N ILE A 61 5.01 4.06 6.15
CA ILE A 61 4.34 2.86 5.61
C ILE A 61 4.41 2.88 4.08
N ALA A 62 4.16 4.03 3.45
CA ALA A 62 4.26 4.20 2.00
C ALA A 62 5.69 3.97 1.48
N GLU A 63 6.71 4.46 2.18
CA GLU A 63 8.12 4.20 1.85
C GLU A 63 8.45 2.70 1.90
N GLU A 64 8.07 2.01 2.98
CA GLU A 64 8.31 0.56 3.14
C GLU A 64 7.57 -0.24 2.04
N LEU A 65 6.34 0.16 1.70
CA LEU A 65 5.60 -0.43 0.58
C LEU A 65 6.30 -0.21 -0.77
N LEU A 66 6.75 1.01 -1.04
CA LEU A 66 7.44 1.33 -2.28
C LEU A 66 8.74 0.54 -2.42
N GLN A 67 9.47 0.33 -1.31
CA GLN A 67 10.67 -0.49 -1.29
C GLN A 67 10.40 -1.94 -1.70
N GLU A 68 9.30 -2.55 -1.22
CA GLU A 68 8.93 -3.90 -1.65
C GLU A 68 8.45 -3.94 -3.10
N ILE A 69 7.68 -2.95 -3.54
CA ILE A 69 7.21 -2.87 -4.93
C ILE A 69 8.38 -2.79 -5.90
N ASN A 70 9.43 -2.03 -5.58
CA ASN A 70 10.63 -1.91 -6.41
C ASN A 70 11.50 -3.19 -6.44
N GLN A 71 11.19 -4.17 -5.60
CA GLN A 71 11.89 -5.46 -5.52
C GLN A 71 11.06 -6.63 -6.10
N LEU A 72 9.87 -6.36 -6.64
CA LEU A 72 9.02 -7.35 -7.32
C LEU A 72 9.40 -7.46 -8.80
#